data_AF-A0A925LTW9-F1
#
_entry.id   AF-A0A925LTW9-F1
#
_cell.length_a   1.000
_cell.length_b   1.000
_cell.length_c   1.000
_cell.angle_alpha   90.00
_cell.angle_beta   90.00
_cell.angle_gamma   90.00
#
_symmetry.space_group_name_H-M   'P 1'
#
loop_
_entity.id
_entity.type
_entity.pdbx_description
1 polymer ?
#
loop_
_entity_poly.entity_id
_entity_poly.type
_entity_poly.pdbx_seq_one_letter_code
_entity_poly.pdbx_strand_id
1 'polypeptide(L)'
;MRHLLNLRNLVASVALTGMILMGSSMASAGDHCHAPRYYYKNVTVYESVRKPYEYRVVKYDHCGDPYVVTRTAWKTVQVPVTVRVKVQY
;
A
#
# COMPACT_ATOMS: atom_id res chain seq x y z
N MET A 1 1.36 -53.20 -49.60
CA MET A 1 0.11 -52.56 -50.05
C MET A 1 0.27 -51.06 -49.89
N ARG A 2 0.12 -50.31 -50.98
CA ARG A 2 0.39 -48.88 -51.08
C ARG A 2 -0.75 -48.11 -50.39
N HIS A 3 -0.48 -47.44 -49.27
CA HIS A 3 -1.39 -46.44 -48.72
C HIS A 3 -0.99 -45.06 -49.25
N LEU A 4 -1.72 -44.61 -50.27
CA LEU A 4 -1.70 -43.24 -50.77
C LEU A 4 -2.33 -42.34 -49.71
N LEU A 5 -1.51 -41.61 -48.97
CA LEU A 5 -1.97 -40.50 -48.15
C LEU A 5 -2.49 -39.40 -49.10
N ASN A 6 -3.80 -39.16 -49.06
CA ASN A 6 -4.50 -38.18 -49.89
C ASN A 6 -4.01 -36.76 -49.58
N LEU A 7 -3.09 -36.25 -50.42
CA LEU A 7 -2.53 -34.90 -50.37
C LEU A 7 -3.61 -33.80 -50.32
N ARG A 8 -4.80 -34.08 -50.88
CA ARG A 8 -5.99 -33.20 -50.84
C ARG A 8 -6.50 -32.91 -49.43
N ASN A 9 -6.33 -33.83 -48.49
CA ASN A 9 -6.82 -33.65 -47.12
C ASN A 9 -5.82 -32.94 -46.21
N LEU A 10 -4.58 -32.73 -46.67
CA LEU A 10 -3.51 -32.08 -45.90
C LEU A 10 -3.46 -30.56 -46.14
N VAL A 11 -4.05 -30.08 -47.25
CA VAL A 11 -4.12 -28.64 -47.57
C VAL A 11 -5.27 -27.93 -46.83
N ALA A 12 -6.34 -28.66 -46.50
CA ALA A 12 -7.50 -28.11 -45.80
C ALA A 12 -7.23 -27.77 -44.31
N SER A 13 -6.25 -28.42 -43.68
CA SER A 13 -5.90 -28.22 -42.27
C SER A 13 -4.95 -27.04 -42.02
N VAL A 14 -4.30 -26.49 -43.04
CA VAL A 14 -3.37 -25.35 -42.91
C VAL A 14 -4.11 -24.00 -42.94
N ALA A 15 -5.31 -23.95 -43.54
CA ALA A 15 -6.12 -22.72 -43.60
C ALA A 15 -6.74 -22.31 -42.25
N LEU A 16 -6.96 -23.27 -41.34
CA LEU A 16 -7.57 -23.01 -40.03
C LEU A 16 -6.55 -22.60 -38.96
N THR A 17 -5.27 -22.93 -39.12
CA THR A 17 -4.21 -22.54 -38.16
C THR A 17 -3.62 -21.15 -38.46
N GLY A 18 -3.83 -20.63 -39.68
CA GLY A 18 -3.33 -19.31 -40.11
C GLY A 18 -4.06 -18.10 -39.52
N MET A 19 -5.26 -18.27 -38.96
CA MET A 19 -6.07 -17.15 -38.44
C MET A 19 -5.92 -16.89 -36.93
N ILE A 20 -5.08 -17.63 -36.19
CA ILE A 20 -4.88 -17.40 -34.75
C ILE A 20 -3.73 -16.39 -34.48
N LEU A 21 -2.94 -16.04 -35.50
CA LEU A 21 -1.80 -15.12 -35.37
C LEU A 21 -2.08 -13.67 -35.79
N MET A 22 -3.31 -13.33 -36.17
CA MET A 22 -3.68 -11.92 -36.33
C MET A 22 -4.00 -11.35 -34.94
N GLY A 23 -2.95 -10.78 -34.34
CA GLY A 23 -2.97 -10.20 -33.02
C GLY A 23 -4.22 -9.35 -32.80
N SER A 24 -4.92 -9.65 -31.72
CA SER A 24 -5.81 -8.71 -31.06
C SER A 24 -4.99 -7.50 -30.64
N SER A 25 -4.80 -6.56 -31.56
CA SER A 25 -4.51 -5.17 -31.23
C SER A 25 -5.73 -4.68 -30.45
N MET A 26 -5.69 -4.87 -29.14
CA MET A 26 -6.61 -4.26 -28.20
C MET A 26 -6.44 -2.76 -28.34
N ALA A 27 -7.29 -2.12 -29.13
CA ALA A 27 -7.43 -0.69 -29.11
C ALA A 27 -7.97 -0.29 -27.73
N SER A 28 -7.08 0.14 -26.84
CA SER A 28 -7.46 0.76 -25.59
C SER A 28 -7.90 2.19 -25.91
N ALA A 29 -9.21 2.39 -26.06
CA ALA A 29 -9.82 3.71 -26.03
C ALA A 29 -9.91 4.19 -24.57
N GLY A 30 -8.76 4.31 -23.92
CA GLY A 30 -8.67 5.08 -22.68
C GLY A 30 -8.31 6.51 -23.06
N ASP A 31 -9.04 7.48 -22.53
CA ASP A 31 -8.75 8.91 -22.63
C ASP A 31 -7.44 9.22 -21.86
N HIS A 32 -6.32 8.75 -22.41
CA HIS A 32 -4.99 8.77 -21.79
C HIS A 32 -4.34 10.16 -21.88
N CYS A 33 -4.99 11.11 -22.55
CA CYS A 33 -4.50 12.46 -22.71
C CYS A 33 -4.30 13.13 -21.34
N HIS A 34 -5.17 12.84 -20.38
CA HIS A 34 -5.26 13.56 -19.11
C HIS A 34 -5.37 12.64 -17.88
N ALA A 35 -4.92 11.39 -17.96
CA ALA A 35 -4.89 10.52 -16.78
C ALA A 35 -3.97 11.15 -15.71
N PRO A 36 -4.50 11.57 -14.55
CA PRO A 36 -3.68 12.17 -13.51
C PRO A 36 -2.62 11.16 -13.09
N ARG A 37 -1.36 11.51 -13.34
CA ARG A 37 -0.24 10.69 -12.88
C ARG A 37 -0.20 10.82 -11.36
N TYR A 38 -0.24 9.69 -10.66
CA TYR A 38 -0.12 9.66 -9.21
C TYR A 38 1.11 8.85 -8.80
N TYR A 39 1.73 9.24 -7.70
CA TYR A 39 2.74 8.45 -7.02
C TYR A 39 2.50 8.47 -5.51
N TYR A 40 3.09 7.50 -4.80
CA TYR A 40 3.04 7.48 -3.36
C TYR A 40 4.29 8.12 -2.77
N LYS A 41 4.09 9.01 -1.80
CA LYS A 41 5.16 9.66 -1.07
C LYS A 41 5.01 9.37 0.41
N ASN A 42 6.12 9.11 1.10
CA ASN A 42 6.16 9.06 2.55
C ASN A 42 6.25 10.49 3.08
N VAL A 43 5.32 10.86 3.95
CA VAL A 43 5.32 12.16 4.64
C VAL A 43 5.28 11.93 6.14
N THR A 44 5.94 12.81 6.90
CA THR A 44 5.87 12.80 8.36
C THR A 44 4.70 13.66 8.79
N VAL A 45 3.75 13.05 9.48
CA VAL A 45 2.63 13.74 10.14
C VAL A 45 2.83 13.67 11.65
N TYR A 46 2.25 14.61 12.38
CA TYR A 46 2.30 14.62 13.83
C TYR A 46 0.95 14.15 14.38
N GLU A 47 0.99 13.06 15.15
CA GLU A 47 -0.19 12.50 15.80
C GLU A 47 -0.16 12.75 17.30
N SER A 48 -1.34 13.05 17.85
CA SER A 48 -1.49 13.29 19.28
C SER A 48 -1.63 11.96 20.02
N VAL A 49 -0.61 11.62 20.80
CA VAL A 49 -0.56 10.38 21.57
C VAL A 49 -0.53 10.68 23.06
N ARG A 50 -1.34 9.97 23.82
CA ARG A 50 -1.38 10.06 25.29
C ARG A 50 -0.26 9.19 25.87
N LYS A 51 0.74 9.80 26.49
CA LYS A 51 1.86 9.09 27.13
C LYS A 51 1.83 9.26 28.66
N PRO A 52 2.09 8.18 29.42
CA PRO A 52 2.25 8.29 30.86
C PRO A 52 3.59 8.98 31.17
N TYR A 53 3.63 9.67 32.30
CA TYR A 53 4.87 10.16 32.90
C TYR A 53 4.76 10.06 34.42
N GLU A 54 5.90 9.92 35.07
CA GLU A 54 5.99 9.89 36.53
C GLU A 54 6.41 11.24 37.06
N TYR A 55 5.82 11.64 38.18
CA TYR A 55 6.24 12.79 38.95
C TYR A 55 6.28 12.44 40.42
N ARG A 56 7.18 13.11 41.14
CA ARG A 56 7.41 12.89 42.57
C ARG A 56 6.81 14.06 43.34
N VAL A 57 6.05 13.74 44.38
CA VAL A 57 5.46 14.73 45.29
C VAL A 57 5.99 14.44 46.69
N VAL A 58 6.53 15.47 47.34
CA VAL A 58 6.86 15.39 48.77
C VAL A 58 5.57 15.57 49.56
N LYS A 59 5.32 14.66 50.48
CA LYS A 59 4.22 14.71 51.44
C LYS A 59 4.79 14.62 52.85
N TYR A 60 3.96 14.92 53.83
CA TYR A 60 4.31 14.86 55.25
C TYR A 60 3.36 13.91 55.95
N ASP A 61 3.89 13.12 56.89
CA ASP A 61 3.08 12.23 57.71
C ASP A 61 2.44 13.00 58.89
N HIS A 62 1.80 12.27 59.80
CA HIS A 62 1.17 12.87 60.98
C HIS A 62 2.18 13.46 61.99
N CYS A 63 3.45 13.06 61.93
CA CYS A 63 4.56 13.58 62.74
C CYS A 63 5.23 14.79 62.07
N GLY A 64 4.94 15.06 60.79
CA GLY A 64 5.59 16.10 60.00
C GLY A 64 6.86 15.64 59.29
N ASP A 65 7.11 14.33 59.22
CA ASP A 65 8.27 13.77 58.53
C ASP A 65 8.01 13.69 57.02
N PRO A 66 8.93 14.18 56.16
CA PRO A 66 8.75 14.17 54.72
C PRO A 66 8.92 12.76 54.13
N TYR A 67 8.03 12.37 53.23
CA TYR A 67 8.17 11.19 52.39
C TYR A 67 7.81 11.49 50.93
N VAL A 68 8.39 10.73 50.00
CA VAL A 68 8.21 10.95 48.56
C VAL A 68 7.22 9.95 48.01
N VAL A 69 6.21 10.45 47.31
CA VAL A 69 5.23 9.62 46.57
C VAL A 69 5.46 9.78 45.08
N THR A 70 5.70 8.68 44.40
CA THR A 70 5.68 8.62 42.93
C THR A 70 4.24 8.49 42.46
N ARG A 71 3.83 9.36 41.53
CA ARG A 71 2.52 9.33 40.89
C ARG A 71 2.69 9.24 39.39
N THR A 72 1.80 8.50 38.76
CA THR A 72 1.69 8.47 37.30
C THR A 72 0.64 9.47 36.86
N ALA A 73 1.00 10.35 35.93
CA ALA A 73 0.09 11.23 35.22
C ALA A 73 0.17 10.97 33.73
N TRP A 74 -0.73 11.60 32.97
CA TRP A 74 -0.82 11.46 31.53
C TRP A 74 -0.65 12.82 30.87
N LYS A 75 0.08 12.86 29.76
CA LYS A 75 0.18 14.04 28.91
C LYS A 75 -0.06 13.65 27.46
N THR A 76 -0.67 14.56 26.71
CA THR A 76 -0.77 14.45 25.26
C THR A 76 0.49 15.03 24.66
N VAL A 77 1.16 14.26 23.80
CA VAL A 77 2.35 14.69 23.05
C VAL A 77 2.15 14.46 21.58
N GLN A 78 2.73 15.34 20.75
CA GLN A 78 2.79 15.12 19.32
C GLN A 78 3.95 14.18 19.01
N VAL A 79 3.69 13.08 18.29
CA VAL A 79 4.72 12.15 17.84
C VAL A 79 4.78 12.14 16.31
N PRO A 80 5.97 12.13 15.71
CA PRO A 80 6.10 12.00 14.26
C PRO A 80 5.77 10.57 13.83
N VAL A 81 4.86 10.45 12.88
CA VAL A 81 4.45 9.18 12.25
C VAL A 81 4.66 9.30 10.74
N THR A 82 5.23 8.26 10.14
CA THR A 82 5.41 8.19 8.69
C THR A 82 4.16 7.60 8.06
N VAL A 83 3.49 8.38 7.22
CA VAL A 83 2.31 7.93 6.48
C VAL A 83 2.57 7.99 4.98
N ARG A 84 1.97 7.07 4.24
CA ARG A 84 2.10 6.97 2.79
C ARG A 84 0.89 7.65 2.14
N VAL A 85 1.11 8.81 1.53
CA VAL A 85 0.06 9.60 0.87
C VAL A 85 0.15 9.46 -0.64
N LYS A 86 -1.02 9.50 -1.30
CA LYS A 86 -1.11 9.54 -2.76
C LYS A 86 -1.02 11.00 -3.20
N VAL A 87 -0.04 11.30 -4.05
CA VAL A 87 0.26 12.65 -4.55
C VAL A 87 0.12 12.64 -6.08
N GLN A 88 -0.42 13.72 -6.64
CA GLN A 88 -0.46 13.94 -8.08
C GLN A 88 0.87 14.56 -8.55
N TYR A 89 1.35 14.17 -9.73
CA TYR A 89 2.52 14.83 -10.34
C TYR A 89 2.27 16.32 -10.60
#